data_AF-A0A1Q7B4D4-F1
#
_entry.id   AF-A0A1Q7B4D4-F1
#
_cell.length_a   1.000
_cell.length_b   1.000
_cell.length_c   1.000
_cell.angle_alpha   90.00
_cell.angle_beta   90.00
_cell.angle_gamma   90.00
#
_symmetry.space_group_name_H-M   'P 1'
#
loop_
_entity.id
_entity.type
_entity.pdbx_description
1 polymer ?
#
loop_
_entity_poly.entity_id
_entity_poly.type
_entity_poly.pdbx_seq_one_letter_code
_entity_poly.pdbx_strand_id
1 'polypeptide(L)'
;MRDIKIELMSDSLRAYVIFDFHGKNLSLLLEGRLFVQDGYLRFAPMSGKLGSLPIPQFTLDRAVSGLFDSPANKEKFLLPAEIRDVRIENREVVVFYR
;
A
#
# COMPACT_ATOMS: atom_id res chain seq x y z
N MET A 1 9.73 14.05 0.43
CA MET A 1 8.52 13.56 -0.25
C MET A 1 7.66 14.78 -0.54
N ARG A 2 7.29 15.04 -1.79
CA ARG A 2 6.63 16.31 -2.13
C ARG A 2 5.13 16.24 -1.89
N ASP A 3 4.47 15.23 -2.44
CA ASP A 3 3.02 15.06 -2.32
C ASP A 3 2.63 13.58 -2.33
N ILE A 4 1.70 13.21 -1.45
CA ILE A 4 0.99 11.93 -1.46
C ILE A 4 -0.49 12.23 -1.59
N LYS A 5 -1.16 11.56 -2.52
CA LYS A 5 -2.62 11.51 -2.58
C LYS A 5 -3.07 10.07 -2.42
N ILE A 6 -4.08 9.89 -1.59
CA ILE A 6 -4.69 8.59 -1.34
C ILE A 6 -6.16 8.70 -1.74
N GLU A 7 -6.62 7.77 -2.56
CA GLU A 7 -8.01 7.60 -2.96
C GLU A 7 -8.50 6.24 -2.46
N LEU A 8 -9.58 6.24 -1.69
CA LEU A 8 -10.27 5.03 -1.26
C LEU A 8 -11.31 4.69 -2.32
N MET A 9 -11.11 3.56 -2.99
CA MET A 9 -12.02 3.01 -3.97
C MET A 9 -13.08 2.14 -3.26
N SER A 10 -13.90 1.40 -3.99
CA SER A 10 -14.95 0.58 -3.38
C SER A 10 -14.40 -0.48 -2.41
N ASP A 11 -13.35 -1.20 -2.81
CA ASP A 11 -12.71 -2.28 -2.04
C ASP A 11 -11.16 -2.23 -2.08
N SER A 12 -10.60 -1.14 -2.62
CA SER A 12 -9.17 -0.97 -2.83
C SER A 12 -8.71 0.44 -2.49
N LEU A 13 -7.40 0.60 -2.36
CA LEU A 13 -6.70 1.85 -2.14
C LEU A 13 -5.92 2.19 -3.41
N ARG A 14 -5.97 3.45 -3.84
CA ARG A 14 -5.08 3.99 -4.87
C ARG A 14 -4.22 5.09 -4.27
N ALA A 15 -2.90 4.89 -4.29
CA ALA A 15 -1.92 5.87 -3.87
C ALA A 15 -1.24 6.50 -5.09
N TYR A 16 -1.10 7.83 -5.07
CA TYR A 16 -0.33 8.61 -6.03
C TYR A 16 0.75 9.40 -5.30
N VAL A 17 2.01 9.18 -5.67
CA VAL A 17 3.18 9.78 -5.02
C VAL A 17 4.03 10.50 -6.05
N ILE A 18 4.45 11.73 -5.73
CA ILE A 18 5.50 12.43 -6.48
C ILE A 18 6.79 12.47 -5.65
N PHE A 19 7.89 12.02 -6.24
CA PHE A 19 9.19 11.98 -5.59
C PHE A 19 10.31 12.43 -6.56
N ASP A 20 11.39 12.94 -5.98
CA ASP A 20 12.61 13.26 -6.75
C ASP A 20 13.43 11.98 -6.94
N PHE A 21 13.84 11.73 -8.18
CA PHE A 21 14.76 10.67 -8.54
C PHE A 21 15.82 11.24 -9.49
N HIS A 22 17.05 11.38 -8.98
CA HIS A 22 18.16 12.00 -9.70
C HIS A 22 17.83 13.39 -10.27
N GLY A 23 17.16 14.25 -9.48
CA GLY A 23 16.82 15.62 -9.89
C GLY A 23 15.61 15.71 -10.84
N LYS A 24 14.93 14.59 -11.11
CA LYS A 24 13.70 14.54 -11.90
C LYS A 24 12.52 14.18 -11.00
N ASN A 25 11.41 14.90 -11.16
CA ASN A 25 10.16 14.50 -10.55
C ASN A 25 9.60 13.27 -11.27
N LEU A 26 9.49 12.15 -10.56
CA LEU A 26 8.79 10.96 -11.00
C LEU A 26 7.48 10.80 -10.23
N SER A 27 6.48 10.23 -10.90
CA SER A 27 5.22 9.84 -10.27
C SER A 27 5.13 8.33 -10.13
N LEU A 28 4.64 7.86 -8.99
CA LEU A 28 4.26 6.47 -8.75
C LEU A 28 2.77 6.41 -8.47
N LEU A 29 2.05 5.63 -9.26
CA LEU A 29 0.68 5.21 -8.98
C LEU A 29 0.71 3.76 -8.49
N LEU A 30 0.01 3.45 -7.40
CA LEU A 30 -0.14 2.10 -6.88
C LEU A 30 -1.60 1.87 -6.52
N GLU A 31 -2.18 0.75 -6.96
CA GLU A 31 -3.52 0.31 -6.59
C GLU A 31 -3.46 -1.09 -5.97
N GLY A 32 -4.22 -1.33 -4.91
CA GLY A 32 -4.26 -2.63 -4.25
C GLY A 32 -5.16 -2.66 -3.03
N ARG A 33 -5.22 -3.81 -2.36
CA ARG A 33 -6.13 -4.05 -1.24
C ARG A 33 -5.39 -4.11 0.08
N LEU A 34 -6.00 -3.57 1.13
CA LEU A 34 -5.55 -3.79 2.50
C LEU A 34 -6.14 -5.08 3.04
N PHE A 35 -5.35 -5.79 3.84
CA PHE A 35 -5.79 -6.96 4.58
C PHE A 35 -4.90 -7.16 5.80
N VAL A 36 -5.37 -7.95 6.77
CA VAL A 36 -4.57 -8.35 7.93
C VAL A 36 -4.12 -9.80 7.79
N GLN A 37 -2.83 -10.04 8.04
CA GLN A 37 -2.25 -11.38 8.07
C GLN A 37 -1.31 -11.49 9.28
N ASP A 38 -1.56 -12.48 10.13
CA ASP A 38 -0.77 -12.77 11.33
C ASP A 38 -0.62 -11.56 12.28
N GLY A 39 -1.66 -10.71 12.35
CA GLY A 39 -1.67 -9.48 13.15
C GLY A 39 -0.97 -8.28 12.49
N TYR A 40 -0.46 -8.43 11.28
CA TYR A 40 0.17 -7.36 10.51
C TYR A 40 -0.76 -6.83 9.43
N LEU A 41 -0.82 -5.50 9.27
CA LEU A 41 -1.41 -4.88 8.10
C LEU A 41 -0.55 -5.19 6.87
N ARG A 42 -1.19 -5.65 5.81
CA ARG A 42 -0.58 -6.00 4.53
C ARG A 42 -1.27 -5.28 3.39
N PHE A 43 -0.59 -5.27 2.24
CA PHE A 43 -1.09 -4.70 1.00
C PHE A 43 -0.92 -5.73 -0.12
N ALA A 44 -2.00 -6.01 -0.84
CA ALA A 44 -1.99 -6.86 -2.04
C ALA A 44 -2.00 -5.95 -3.27
N PRO A 45 -0.86 -5.77 -3.98
CA PRO A 45 -0.79 -4.89 -5.14
C PRO A 45 -1.59 -5.48 -6.31
N MET A 46 -2.42 -4.67 -6.95
CA MET A 46 -3.20 -5.04 -8.14
C MET A 46 -2.65 -4.40 -9.41
N SER A 47 -2.12 -3.19 -9.30
CA SER A 47 -1.45 -2.51 -10.43
C SER A 47 -0.53 -1.40 -9.94
N GLY A 48 0.41 -1.00 -10.80
CA GLY A 48 1.26 0.15 -10.52
C GLY A 48 1.87 0.74 -11.78
N LYS A 49 2.17 2.03 -11.74
CA LYS A 49 2.79 2.77 -12.84
C LYS A 49 3.86 3.72 -12.31
N LEU A 50 5.01 3.74 -12.99
CA LEU A 50 6.05 4.73 -12.80
C LEU A 50 5.99 5.72 -13.98
N GLY A 51 5.43 6.91 -13.75
CA GLY A 51 5.01 7.79 -14.84
C GLY A 51 3.92 7.14 -15.68
N SER A 52 4.17 7.00 -16.98
CA SER A 52 3.30 6.27 -17.90
C SER A 52 3.64 4.77 -18.02
N LEU A 53 4.75 4.33 -17.44
CA LEU A 53 5.25 2.96 -17.60
C LEU A 53 4.55 2.02 -16.63
N PRO A 54 3.84 0.98 -17.10
CA PRO A 54 3.29 -0.04 -16.22
C PRO A 54 4.41 -0.85 -15.56
N ILE A 55 4.29 -1.08 -14.26
CA ILE A 55 5.22 -1.94 -13.52
C ILE A 55 4.71 -3.39 -13.64
N PRO A 56 5.56 -4.35 -14.05
CA PRO A 56 5.16 -5.76 -14.08
C PRO A 56 4.71 -6.26 -12.71
N GLN A 57 3.66 -7.08 -12.68
CA GLN A 57 3.05 -7.56 -11.42
C GLN A 57 4.08 -8.22 -10.48
N PHE A 58 4.93 -9.11 -11.00
CA PHE A 58 5.97 -9.76 -10.20
C PHE A 58 6.98 -8.79 -9.57
N THR A 59 7.22 -7.63 -10.21
CA THR A 59 8.06 -6.57 -9.66
C THR A 59 7.34 -5.84 -8.53
N LEU A 60 6.03 -5.60 -8.67
CA LEU A 60 5.20 -5.02 -7.61
C LEU A 60 5.12 -5.93 -6.40
N ASP A 61 4.82 -7.22 -6.61
CA ASP A 61 4.73 -8.22 -5.55
C ASP A 61 6.02 -8.26 -4.73
N ARG A 62 7.17 -8.35 -5.40
CA ARG A 62 8.48 -8.36 -4.73
C ARG A 62 8.78 -7.07 -3.98
N ALA A 63 8.45 -5.92 -4.56
CA ALA A 63 8.68 -4.62 -3.91
C ALA A 63 7.82 -4.45 -2.66
N VAL A 64 6.54 -4.84 -2.73
CA VAL A 64 5.61 -4.79 -1.60
C VAL A 64 6.03 -5.78 -0.52
N SER A 65 6.30 -7.05 -0.85
CA SER A 65 6.82 -8.02 0.12
C SER A 65 8.09 -7.50 0.80
N GLY A 66 9.05 -6.98 0.03
CA GLY A 66 10.28 -6.40 0.58
C GLY A 66 10.02 -5.22 1.53
N LEU A 67 9.05 -4.35 1.22
CA LEU A 67 8.66 -3.24 2.09
C LEU A 67 8.11 -3.74 3.44
N PHE A 68 7.15 -4.66 3.41
CA PHE A 68 6.45 -5.13 4.62
C PHE A 68 7.24 -6.16 5.43
N ASP A 69 8.06 -6.99 4.78
CA ASP A 69 8.81 -8.06 5.44
C ASP A 69 10.19 -7.60 5.94
N SER A 70 10.66 -6.42 5.54
CA SER A 70 11.91 -5.86 6.07
C SER A 70 11.82 -5.67 7.59
N PRO A 71 12.85 -6.05 8.37
CA PRO A 71 12.81 -5.95 9.83
C PRO A 71 12.45 -4.55 10.35
N ALA A 72 12.98 -3.51 9.70
CA ALA A 72 12.75 -2.11 10.08
C ALA A 72 11.31 -1.62 9.84
N ASN A 73 10.53 -2.29 8.99
CA ASN A 73 9.16 -1.90 8.70
C ASN A 73 8.13 -2.89 9.24
N LYS A 74 8.49 -4.16 9.45
CA LYS A 74 7.60 -5.18 9.99
C LYS A 74 6.92 -4.72 11.27
N GLU A 75 7.67 -4.14 12.20
CA GLU A 75 7.14 -3.62 13.47
C GLU A 75 6.16 -2.45 13.27
N LYS A 76 6.34 -1.62 12.23
CA LYS A 76 5.48 -0.47 11.94
C LYS A 76 4.08 -0.89 11.44
N PHE A 77 3.95 -2.13 10.97
CA PHE A 77 2.71 -2.67 10.45
C PHE A 77 2.04 -3.66 11.40
N LEU A 78 2.61 -3.91 12.59
CA LEU A 78 1.93 -4.69 13.63
C LEU A 78 0.73 -3.91 14.14
N LEU A 79 -0.44 -4.54 14.14
CA LEU A 79 -1.66 -3.94 14.66
C LEU A 79 -1.82 -4.25 16.16
N PRO A 80 -2.50 -3.34 16.90
CA PRO A 80 -2.96 -3.63 18.25
C PRO A 80 -3.77 -4.94 18.32
N ALA A 81 -3.65 -5.66 19.44
CA ALA A 81 -4.24 -7.00 19.58
C ALA A 81 -5.78 -6.98 19.56
N GLU A 82 -6.43 -5.86 19.81
CA GLU A 82 -7.88 -5.69 19.69
C GLU A 82 -8.36 -5.64 18.24
N ILE A 83 -7.47 -5.35 17.28
CA ILE A 83 -7.81 -5.31 15.86
C ILE A 83 -7.76 -6.71 15.27
N ARG A 84 -8.87 -7.11 14.66
CA ARG A 84 -9.03 -8.36 13.91
C ARG A 84 -8.70 -8.17 12.44
N ASP A 85 -9.18 -7.09 11.85
CA ASP A 85 -9.02 -6.85 10.41
C ASP A 85 -9.12 -5.35 10.07
N VAL A 86 -8.58 -4.97 8.92
CA VAL A 86 -8.65 -3.62 8.36
C VAL A 86 -8.87 -3.74 6.86
N ARG A 87 -9.94 -3.12 6.36
CA ARG A 87 -10.35 -3.20 4.95
C ARG A 87 -10.75 -1.84 4.41
N ILE A 88 -10.80 -1.74 3.09
CA ILE A 88 -11.54 -0.67 2.43
C ILE A 88 -12.92 -1.20 2.11
N GLU A 89 -13.96 -0.52 2.58
CA GLU A 89 -15.35 -0.81 2.24
C GLU A 89 -16.07 0.51 1.97
N ASN A 90 -16.79 0.59 0.84
CA ASN A 90 -17.57 1.77 0.47
C ASN A 90 -16.77 3.10 0.49
N ARG A 91 -15.49 3.04 0.08
CA ARG A 91 -14.55 4.19 0.10
C ARG A 91 -14.18 4.68 1.51
N GLU A 92 -14.33 3.82 2.51
CA GLU A 92 -13.93 4.09 3.88
C GLU A 92 -12.95 3.03 4.37
N VAL A 93 -12.09 3.41 5.32
CA VAL A 93 -11.28 2.44 6.05
C VAL A 93 -12.13 1.89 7.19
N VAL A 94 -12.42 0.60 7.15
CA VAL A 94 -13.19 -0.10 8.19
C VAL A 94 -12.25 -0.95 9.02
N VAL A 95 -12.29 -0.75 10.33
CA VAL A 95 -11.51 -1.51 11.32
C VAL A 95 -12.46 -2.44 12.04
N PHE A 96 -12.13 -3.73 12.02
CA PHE A 96 -12.89 -4.76 12.71
C PHE A 96 -12.19 -5.11 14.02
N TYR A 97 -12.91 -4.98 15.12
CA TYR A 97 -12.43 -5.36 16.45
C TYR A 97 -12.82 -6.82 16.78
N ARG A 98 -12.18 -7.38 17.80
CA ARG A 98 -12.49 -8.71 18.34
C ARG A 98 -13.68 -8.69 19.30
#